data_AF-A0A965PI79-F1
#
_entry.id   AF-A0A965PI79-F1
#
_cell.length_a   1.000
_cell.length_b   1.000
_cell.length_c   1.000
_cell.angle_alpha   90.00
_cell.angle_beta   90.00
_cell.angle_gamma   90.00
#
_symmetry.space_group_name_H-M   'P 1'
#
loop_
_entity.id
_entity.type
_entity.pdbx_description
1 polymer ?
#
loop_
_entity_poly.entity_id
_entity_poly.type
_entity_poly.pdbx_seq_one_letter_code
_entity_poly.pdbx_strand_id
1 'polypeptide(L)' 'MKAILEFDFEKDDYDRNRFEDAVNGTKWKESMNELDNWLRDRMKYAPDDMHEKTYEAFEECREKIREIIRENDLSLC' A
#
# COMPACT_ATOMS: atom_id res chain seq x y z
N MET A 1 -15.16 21.36 -1.06
CA MET A 1 -16.07 20.75 -0.07
C MET A 1 -15.31 20.67 1.26
N LYS A 2 -15.93 20.94 2.40
CA LYS A 2 -15.28 20.87 3.72
C LYS A 2 -15.96 19.77 4.53
N ALA A 3 -15.17 18.85 5.06
CA ALA A 3 -15.61 17.83 6.01
C ALA A 3 -14.77 17.94 7.28
N ILE A 4 -15.35 17.60 8.43
CA ILE A 4 -14.67 17.53 9.73
C ILE A 4 -14.93 16.13 10.27
N LEU A 5 -13.86 15.45 10.69
CA LEU A 5 -13.94 14.23 11.49
C LEU A 5 -13.67 14.63 12.94
N GLU A 6 -14.60 14.31 13.83
CA GLU A 6 -14.50 14.54 15.27
C GLU A 6 -14.36 13.18 15.97
N PHE A 7 -13.45 13.11 16.93
CA PHE A 7 -13.12 11.89 17.68
C PHE A 7 -13.17 12.19 19.17
N ASP A 8 -13.80 11.31 19.94
CA ASP A 8 -13.93 11.38 21.39
C ASP A 8 -13.00 10.36 22.05
N PHE A 9 -11.79 10.80 22.41
CA PHE A 9 -10.76 9.92 22.99
C PHE A 9 -11.00 9.56 24.46
N GLU A 10 -12.05 10.08 25.10
CA GLU A 10 -12.39 9.71 26.49
C GLU A 10 -13.34 8.52 26.56
N LYS A 11 -13.98 8.16 25.44
CA LYS A 11 -15.09 7.19 25.43
C LYS A 11 -14.66 5.73 25.41
N ASP A 12 -13.47 5.44 24.89
CA ASP A 12 -12.73 4.17 24.89
C ASP A 12 -11.57 4.25 23.85
N ASP A 13 -10.84 3.15 23.64
CA ASP A 13 -9.76 3.08 22.64
C ASP A 13 -10.26 3.04 21.19
N TYR A 14 -11.57 2.92 20.93
CA TYR A 14 -12.12 2.79 19.58
C TYR A 14 -11.83 4.02 18.72
N ASP A 15 -12.13 5.21 19.27
CA ASP A 15 -11.93 6.47 18.57
C ASP A 15 -10.44 6.81 18.38
N ARG A 16 -9.59 6.39 19.32
CA ARG A 16 -8.13 6.50 19.19
C ARG A 16 -7.62 5.68 18.01
N ASN A 17 -8.02 4.41 17.90
CA ASN A 17 -7.59 3.55 16.80
C ASN A 17 -8.03 4.11 15.44
N ARG A 18 -9.28 4.60 15.34
CA ARG A 18 -9.78 5.22 14.10
C ARG A 18 -9.07 6.51 13.73
N PHE A 19 -8.73 7.34 14.73
CA PHE A 19 -7.91 8.52 14.50
C PHE A 19 -6.54 8.13 13.95
N GLU A 20 -5.89 7.14 14.55
CA GLU A 20 -4.58 6.65 14.11
C GLU A 20 -4.63 6.10 12.68
N ASP A 21 -5.63 5.30 12.33
CA ASP A 21 -5.85 4.83 10.96
C ASP A 21 -6.02 6.00 9.97
N ALA A 22 -6.84 6.99 10.33
CA ALA A 22 -7.13 8.14 9.48
C ALA A 22 -5.88 9.00 9.22
N VAL A 23 -5.08 9.30 10.26
CA VAL A 23 -3.88 10.14 10.12
C VAL A 23 -2.69 9.41 9.52
N ASN A 24 -2.67 8.07 9.59
CA ASN A 24 -1.60 7.26 9.01
C ASN A 24 -1.89 6.82 7.57
N GLY A 25 -3.03 7.18 6.98
CA GLY A 25 -3.39 6.81 5.60
C GLY A 25 -2.33 7.19 4.56
N THR A 26 -1.70 8.36 4.68
CA THR A 26 -0.59 8.76 3.79
C THR A 26 0.63 7.86 3.96
N LYS A 27 0.99 7.50 5.20
CA LYS A 27 2.14 6.61 5.45
C LYS A 27 1.88 5.23 4.86
N TRP A 28 0.66 4.69 5.03
CA TRP A 28 0.24 3.44 4.40
C TRP A 28 0.37 3.49 2.89
N LYS A 29 -0.10 4.57 2.26
CA LYS A 29 0.04 4.78 0.82
C LYS A 29 1.52 4.80 0.40
N GLU A 30 2.36 5.52 1.12
CA GLU A 30 3.80 5.61 0.82
C GLU A 30 4.49 4.25 0.98
N SER A 31 4.19 3.48 2.02
CA SER A 31 4.73 2.13 2.21
C SER A 31 4.33 1.17 1.08
N MET A 32 3.09 1.25 0.58
CA MET A 32 2.66 0.44 -0.57
C MET A 32 3.31 0.90 -1.88
N ASN A 33 3.52 2.20 -2.06
CA ASN A 33 4.27 2.74 -3.20
C ASN A 33 5.73 2.27 -3.18
N GLU A 34 6.36 2.24 -2.01
CA GLU A 34 7.73 1.73 -1.85
C GLU A 34 7.82 0.26 -2.25
N LEU A 35 6.84 -0.56 -1.85
CA LEU A 35 6.75 -1.97 -2.24
C LEU A 35 6.53 -2.15 -3.76
N ASP A 36 5.62 -1.41 -4.38
CA ASP A 36 5.41 -1.48 -5.85
C ASP A 36 6.67 -1.08 -6.61
N ASN A 37 7.35 -0.01 -6.17
CA ASN A 37 8.60 0.44 -6.77
C ASN A 37 9.71 -0.58 -6.60
N TRP A 38 9.84 -1.18 -5.41
CA TRP A 38 10.82 -2.22 -5.17
C TRP A 38 10.61 -3.42 -6.10
N LEU A 39 9.37 -3.91 -6.23
CA LEU A 39 9.03 -5.00 -7.16
C LEU A 39 9.36 -4.62 -8.61
N ARG A 40 9.00 -3.40 -9.03
CA ARG A 40 9.32 -2.89 -10.37
C ARG A 40 10.83 -2.86 -10.62
N ASP A 41 11.61 -2.40 -9.65
CA ASP A 41 13.06 -2.27 -9.81
C ASP A 41 13.75 -3.63 -9.87
N ARG A 42 13.25 -4.63 -9.12
CA ARG A 42 13.70 -6.02 -9.21
C ARG A 42 13.47 -6.65 -10.59
N MET A 43 12.38 -6.28 -11.26
CA MET A 43 12.08 -6.75 -12.62
C MET A 43 12.87 -5.97 -13.68
N LYS A 44 12.91 -4.64 -13.56
CA LYS A 44 13.53 -3.76 -14.57
C LYS A 44 15.05 -3.90 -14.62
N TYR A 45 15.68 -4.12 -13.48
CA TYR A 45 17.12 -4.30 -13.35
C TYR A 45 17.45 -5.73 -12.88
N ALA A 46 16.66 -6.71 -13.34
CA ALA A 46 16.91 -8.12 -13.06
C ALA A 46 18.30 -8.52 -13.57
N PRO A 47 19.12 -9.19 -12.75
CA PRO A 47 20.41 -9.71 -13.22
C PRO A 47 20.18 -10.86 -14.21
N ASP A 48 21.15 -11.07 -15.10
CA ASP A 48 21.06 -12.07 -16.17
C ASP A 48 20.91 -13.52 -15.64
N ASP A 49 21.28 -13.76 -14.38
CA ASP A 49 21.15 -15.05 -13.69
C ASP A 49 19.84 -15.23 -12.92
N MET A 50 18.92 -14.25 -12.98
CA MET A 50 17.61 -14.39 -12.35
C MET A 50 16.81 -15.53 -13.01
N HIS A 51 16.36 -16.47 -12.19
CA HIS A 51 15.49 -17.54 -12.66
C HIS A 51 14.14 -16.99 -13.13
N GLU A 52 13.61 -17.46 -14.26
CA GLU A 52 12.32 -17.06 -14.84
C GLU A 52 11.17 -17.06 -13.82
N LYS A 53 10.98 -18.18 -13.10
CA LYS A 53 10.02 -18.28 -11.99
C LYS A 53 10.14 -17.19 -10.91
N THR A 54 11.32 -16.65 -10.66
CA THR A 54 11.49 -15.54 -9.71
C THR A 54 10.96 -14.23 -10.30
N TYR A 55 11.20 -14.00 -11.58
CA TYR A 55 10.61 -12.87 -12.30
C TYR A 55 9.08 -12.96 -12.32
N GLU A 56 8.53 -14.13 -12.68
CA GLU A 56 7.08 -14.39 -12.70
C GLU A 56 6.45 -14.14 -11.33
N ALA A 57 7.08 -14.64 -10.24
CA ALA A 57 6.58 -14.41 -8.89
C ALA A 57 6.56 -12.90 -8.51
N PHE A 58 7.57 -12.12 -8.91
CA PHE A 58 7.56 -10.68 -8.67
C PHE A 58 6.47 -9.96 -9.46
N GLU A 59 6.26 -10.36 -10.72
CA GLU A 59 5.19 -9.83 -11.56
C GLU A 59 3.81 -10.14 -10.95
N GLU A 60 3.56 -11.38 -10.56
CA GLU A 60 2.31 -11.81 -9.91
C GLU A 60 2.06 -11.05 -8.60
N CYS A 61 3.07 -10.92 -7.74
CA CYS A 61 2.93 -10.15 -6.50
C CYS A 61 2.56 -8.69 -6.77
N ARG A 62 3.20 -8.08 -7.78
CA ARG A 62 2.96 -6.67 -8.13
C ARG A 62 1.55 -6.46 -8.67
N GLU A 63 1.09 -7.33 -9.57
CA GLU A 63 -0.28 -7.29 -10.07
C GLU A 63 -1.29 -7.53 -8.96
N LYS A 64 -1.02 -8.46 -8.02
CA LYS A 64 -1.93 -8.73 -6.91
C LYS A 64 -2.07 -7.54 -5.96
N ILE A 65 -0.97 -6.84 -5.65
CA ILE A 65 -1.02 -5.61 -4.84
C ILE A 65 -1.87 -4.55 -5.55
N ARG A 66 -1.69 -4.37 -6.85
CA ARG A 66 -2.44 -3.39 -7.66
C ARG A 66 -3.92 -3.75 -7.81
N GLU A 67 -4.25 -5.02 -7.88
CA GLU A 67 -5.63 -5.52 -7.83
C GLU A 67 -6.28 -5.15 -6.49
N ILE A 68 -5.67 -5.54 -5.37
CA ILE A 68 -6.20 -5.26 -4.02
C ILE A 68 -6.41 -3.77 -3.79
N ILE A 69 -5.45 -2.93 -4.21
CA ILE A 69 -5.56 -1.47 -4.09
C ILE A 69 -6.75 -0.93 -4.92
N ARG A 70 -6.91 -1.41 -6.16
CA ARG A 70 -8.03 -0.99 -7.03
C ARG A 70 -9.39 -1.47 -6.51
N GLU A 71 -9.48 -2.68 -5.97
CA GLU A 71 -10.71 -3.22 -5.37
C GLU A 71 -11.20 -2.40 -4.16
N ASN A 72 -10.30 -1.66 -3.52
CA ASN A 72 -10.62 -0.75 -2.41
C ASN A 72 -10.77 0.72 -2.85
N ASP A 73 -10.90 0.99 -4.16
CA ASP A 73 -10.99 2.34 -4.73
C ASP A 73 -9.80 3.25 -4.38
N LEU A 74 -8.64 2.65 -4.12
CA LEU A 74 -7.39 3.36 -3.82
C LEU A 74 -6.48 3.40 -5.05
N SER A 75 -5.43 4.23 -4.97
CA SER A 75 -4.41 4.34 -6.02
C SER A 75 -3.01 4.44 -5.44
N LEU A 76 -2.08 3.73 -6.08
CA LEU A 76 -0.64 3.94 -5.93
C LEU A 76 -0.19 5.05 -6.89
N CYS A 77 0.89 5.75 -6.52
CA CYS A 77 1.47 6.82 -7.35
C CYS A 77 2.51 6.30 -8.33
#